data_AF-A0A9P0X307-F1
#
_entry.id   AF-A0A9P0X307-F1
#
_cell.length_a   1.000
_cell.length_b   1.000
_cell.length_c   1.000
_cell.angle_alpha   90.00
_cell.angle_beta   90.00
_cell.angle_gamma   90.00
#
_symmetry.space_group_name_H-M   'P 1'
#
loop_
_entity.id
_entity.type
_entity.pdbx_description
1 polymer ?
#
loop_
_entity_poly.entity_id
_entity_poly.type
_entity_poly.pdbx_seq_one_letter_code
_entity_poly.pdbx_strand_id
1 'polypeptide(L)'
;MATTEIQKNGSAQNIIKQAPWTDEQGITMKVYQGVMMALEILVLIVKLYATWFYCLYRFFVPPEPKSVNGEIVLITGAGHGMGREMALRFGRLGSVIICVDINPKGNEETAEMVKENKGKAHTYKCDVTDREAINQLIEKVRKEVGEVTILVNNAGIMPCKPLLQTNEKEIRLAFEVNVLSHLWLLQAVLPSMMERNHGHIVAMSSMAGVLGLRNLVPYCGTKFAVRGMMEALHEELREDPRDFSGIKLTCIFPYIVDTGLCKNPKIKFPSLMKIISPQEAADNIVDAVRRNYTEITIPSSLFYINQWCRLLPVSVPLQIKDFMDSGLEPQ
;
A
#
# COMPACT_ATOMS: atom_id res chain seq x y z
N MET A 1 -64.13 -54.14 26.97
CA MET A 1 -62.91 -53.73 26.24
C MET A 1 -63.15 -52.35 25.68
N ALA A 2 -62.36 -51.31 25.85
CA ALA A 2 -61.27 -51.01 26.77
C ALA A 2 -61.24 -49.48 26.81
N THR A 3 -61.22 -48.89 28.00
CA THR A 3 -61.00 -47.47 28.24
C THR A 3 -59.57 -47.12 27.84
N THR A 4 -59.42 -46.16 26.93
CA THR A 4 -58.12 -45.67 26.46
C THR A 4 -57.62 -44.56 27.39
N GLU A 5 -56.81 -44.90 28.39
CA GLU A 5 -56.00 -43.92 29.13
C GLU A 5 -54.73 -43.62 28.34
N ILE A 6 -54.67 -42.41 27.78
CA ILE A 6 -53.50 -41.88 27.09
C ILE A 6 -52.52 -41.38 28.15
N GLN A 7 -51.46 -42.15 28.41
CA GLN A 7 -50.22 -41.64 29.02
C GLN A 7 -49.58 -40.61 28.08
N LYS A 8 -49.91 -39.34 28.24
CA LYS A 8 -49.12 -38.22 27.73
C LYS A 8 -48.93 -37.25 28.89
N ASN A 9 -47.69 -37.13 29.38
CA ASN A 9 -47.10 -35.93 30.01
C ASN A 9 -45.85 -36.22 30.89
N GLY A 10 -45.13 -37.33 30.71
CA GLY A 10 -43.91 -37.60 31.49
C GLY A 10 -42.59 -37.09 30.89
N SER A 11 -42.42 -37.12 29.56
CA SER A 11 -41.09 -36.96 28.94
C SER A 11 -40.74 -35.54 28.51
N ALA A 12 -41.70 -34.75 28.02
CA ALA A 12 -41.45 -33.37 27.56
C ALA A 12 -41.12 -32.40 28.71
N GLN A 13 -41.73 -32.61 29.89
CA GLN A 13 -41.45 -31.77 31.07
C GLN A 13 -40.06 -31.99 31.66
N ASN A 14 -39.47 -33.19 31.48
CA ASN A 14 -38.12 -33.49 31.97
C ASN A 14 -37.01 -32.92 31.09
N ILE A 15 -37.26 -32.74 29.79
CA ILE A 15 -36.30 -32.12 28.85
C ILE A 15 -36.22 -30.60 29.06
N ILE A 16 -37.35 -29.95 29.37
CA ILE A 16 -37.39 -28.49 29.66
C ILE A 16 -36.67 -28.18 30.99
N LYS A 17 -36.75 -29.05 32.00
CA LYS A 17 -36.04 -28.90 33.29
C LYS A 17 -34.52 -29.07 33.22
N GLN A 18 -34.00 -29.66 32.14
CA GLN A 18 -32.56 -29.86 31.93
C GLN A 18 -31.97 -28.91 30.89
N ALA A 19 -32.76 -27.97 30.37
CA ALA A 19 -32.29 -26.97 29.44
C ALA A 19 -31.51 -25.88 30.21
N PRO A 20 -30.19 -25.66 29.95
CA PRO A 20 -29.30 -24.80 30.74
C PRO A 20 -29.62 -23.30 30.69
N TRP A 21 -30.79 -22.93 30.18
CA TRP A 21 -31.29 -21.57 30.01
C TRP A 21 -32.56 -21.29 30.81
N THR A 22 -33.01 -22.25 31.62
CA THR A 22 -34.23 -22.15 32.43
C THR A 22 -33.96 -21.82 33.90
N ASP A 23 -32.70 -21.81 34.32
CA ASP A 23 -32.28 -21.35 35.64
C ASP A 23 -32.09 -19.82 35.68
N GLU A 24 -32.28 -19.21 36.86
CA GLU A 24 -32.03 -17.79 37.07
C GLU A 24 -30.61 -17.38 36.67
N GLN A 25 -29.66 -18.31 36.72
CA GLN A 25 -28.27 -18.11 36.30
C GLN A 25 -28.15 -17.89 34.78
N GLY A 26 -28.86 -18.66 33.96
CA GLY A 26 -28.90 -18.49 32.50
C GLY A 26 -29.61 -17.22 32.06
N ILE A 27 -30.65 -16.79 32.79
CA ILE A 27 -31.31 -15.48 32.56
C ILE A 27 -30.37 -14.34 32.94
N THR A 28 -29.72 -14.42 34.11
CA THR A 28 -28.75 -13.42 34.58
C THR A 28 -27.56 -13.31 33.63
N MET A 29 -27.05 -14.42 33.12
CA MET A 29 -25.96 -14.44 32.15
C MET A 29 -26.36 -13.80 30.82
N LYS A 30 -27.59 -14.04 30.33
CA LYS A 30 -28.11 -13.36 29.12
C LYS A 30 -28.28 -11.86 29.32
N VAL A 31 -28.78 -11.43 30.47
CA VAL A 31 -28.89 -10.00 30.81
C VAL A 31 -27.50 -9.38 30.89
N TYR A 32 -26.55 -10.02 31.56
CA TYR A 32 -25.15 -9.58 31.64
C TYR A 32 -24.52 -9.45 30.25
N GLN A 33 -24.63 -10.47 29.40
CA GLN A 33 -24.13 -10.43 28.01
C GLN A 33 -24.80 -9.32 27.20
N GLY A 34 -26.12 -9.12 27.35
CA GLY A 34 -26.85 -8.04 26.69
C GLY A 34 -26.37 -6.66 27.13
N VAL A 35 -26.15 -6.45 28.43
CA VAL A 35 -25.60 -5.20 28.98
C VAL A 35 -24.16 -4.98 28.49
N MET A 36 -23.31 -6.00 28.55
CA MET A 36 -21.92 -5.91 28.07
C MET A 36 -21.85 -5.58 26.58
N MET A 37 -22.65 -6.24 25.74
CA MET A 37 -22.74 -5.95 24.32
C MET A 37 -23.22 -4.51 24.07
N ALA A 38 -24.22 -4.03 24.83
CA ALA A 38 -24.69 -2.65 24.73
C ALA A 38 -23.59 -1.64 25.11
N LEU A 39 -22.80 -1.92 26.15
CA LEU A 39 -21.65 -1.11 26.55
C LEU A 39 -20.54 -1.12 25.49
N GLU A 40 -20.22 -2.26 24.89
CA GLU A 40 -19.24 -2.37 23.81
C GLU A 40 -19.68 -1.60 22.56
N ILE A 41 -20.97 -1.69 22.20
CA ILE A 41 -21.55 -0.90 21.10
C ILE A 41 -21.46 0.59 21.41
N LEU A 42 -21.75 1.02 22.65
CA LEU A 42 -21.61 2.42 23.05
C LEU A 42 -20.17 2.91 22.93
N VAL A 43 -19.21 2.14 23.41
CA VAL A 43 -17.77 2.44 23.28
C VAL A 43 -17.36 2.52 21.82
N LEU A 44 -17.85 1.59 20.98
CA LEU A 44 -17.61 1.62 19.53
C LEU A 44 -18.15 2.91 18.90
N ILE A 45 -19.38 3.29 19.21
CA ILE A 45 -20.00 4.53 18.71
C ILE A 45 -19.16 5.76 19.08
N VAL A 46 -18.74 5.87 20.35
CA VAL A 46 -17.88 6.97 20.81
C VAL A 46 -16.55 6.99 20.07
N LYS A 47 -15.90 5.82 19.91
CA LYS A 47 -14.65 5.69 19.15
C LYS A 47 -14.82 6.10 17.69
N LEU A 48 -15.91 5.71 17.05
CA LEU A 48 -16.20 6.05 15.65
C LEU A 48 -16.35 7.57 15.47
N TYR A 49 -17.14 8.23 16.31
CA TYR A 49 -17.29 9.69 16.25
C TYR A 49 -15.98 10.42 16.56
N ALA A 50 -15.26 10.03 17.61
CA ALA A 50 -13.98 10.62 17.95
C ALA A 50 -12.95 10.48 16.81
N THR A 51 -12.89 9.30 16.19
CA THR A 51 -12.02 9.04 15.04
C THR A 51 -12.44 9.87 13.83
N TRP A 52 -13.74 9.99 13.56
CA TRP A 52 -14.24 10.80 12.46
C TRP A 52 -13.88 12.28 12.62
N PHE A 53 -14.08 12.86 13.82
CA PHE A 53 -13.66 14.23 14.12
C PHE A 53 -12.15 14.41 14.03
N TYR A 54 -11.36 13.43 14.49
CA TYR A 54 -9.92 13.45 14.36
C TYR A 54 -9.47 13.42 12.89
N CYS A 55 -10.07 12.57 12.05
CA CYS A 55 -9.80 12.53 10.62
C CYS A 55 -10.20 13.84 9.92
N LEU A 56 -11.33 14.44 10.30
CA LEU A 56 -11.76 15.74 9.78
C LEU A 56 -10.77 16.85 10.17
N TYR A 57 -10.28 16.85 11.41
CA TYR A 57 -9.21 17.76 11.83
C TYR A 57 -7.93 17.54 11.01
N ARG A 58 -7.51 16.28 10.83
CA ARG A 58 -6.31 15.92 10.04
C ARG A 58 -6.41 16.25 8.56
N PHE A 59 -7.62 16.36 8.02
CA PHE A 59 -7.85 16.83 6.66
C PHE A 59 -7.42 18.29 6.48
N PHE A 60 -7.66 19.15 7.48
CA PHE A 60 -7.25 20.56 7.45
C PHE A 60 -5.85 20.79 8.03
N VAL A 61 -5.42 19.96 8.98
CA VAL A 61 -4.12 20.06 9.66
C VAL A 61 -3.31 18.79 9.40
N PRO A 62 -2.49 18.77 8.33
CA PRO A 62 -1.75 17.57 7.96
C PRO A 62 -0.68 17.24 9.03
N PRO A 63 -0.37 15.94 9.26
CA PRO A 63 0.62 15.53 10.26
C PRO A 63 1.98 16.17 10.04
N GLU A 64 2.67 16.57 11.12
CA GLU A 64 4.02 17.12 10.99
C GLU A 64 4.96 16.11 10.32
N PRO A 65 5.80 16.55 9.37
CA PRO A 65 6.70 15.65 8.67
C PRO A 65 7.85 15.23 9.59
N LYS A 66 8.00 13.92 9.82
CA LYS A 66 9.14 13.37 10.57
C LYS A 66 10.47 13.69 9.88
N SER A 67 11.54 13.74 10.67
CA SER A 67 12.90 13.80 10.15
C SER A 67 13.26 12.47 9.50
N VAL A 68 14.00 12.52 8.40
CA VAL A 68 14.60 11.35 7.73
C VAL A 68 16.13 11.48 7.68
N ASN A 69 16.69 12.44 8.41
CA ASN A 69 18.13 12.63 8.51
C ASN A 69 18.78 11.41 9.18
N GLY A 70 19.81 10.85 8.55
CA GLY A 70 20.50 9.65 9.03
C GLY A 70 19.76 8.33 8.75
N GLU A 71 18.52 8.36 8.25
CA GLU A 71 17.81 7.15 7.83
C GLU A 71 18.49 6.50 6.61
N ILE A 72 18.54 5.17 6.57
CA ILE A 72 19.10 4.40 5.46
C ILE A 72 17.97 4.02 4.51
N VAL A 73 17.94 4.68 3.35
CA VAL A 73 16.84 4.59 2.37
C VAL A 73 17.28 3.77 1.17
N LEU A 74 16.72 2.56 1.03
CA LEU A 74 16.92 1.71 -0.13
C LEU A 74 15.84 2.00 -1.18
N ILE A 75 16.24 2.37 -2.38
CA ILE A 75 15.33 2.69 -3.49
C ILE A 75 15.63 1.77 -4.66
N THR A 76 14.64 0.96 -5.05
CA THR A 76 14.74 0.14 -6.27
C THR A 76 14.30 0.91 -7.51
N GLY A 77 14.92 0.65 -8.66
CA GLY A 77 14.69 1.46 -9.87
C GLY A 77 15.19 2.89 -9.70
N ALA A 78 16.28 3.08 -8.94
CA ALA A 78 16.83 4.40 -8.63
C ALA A 78 17.56 5.03 -9.82
N GLY A 79 17.85 4.27 -10.89
CA GLY A 79 18.69 4.72 -11.98
C GLY A 79 18.05 5.79 -12.88
N HIS A 80 16.73 6.00 -12.80
CA HIS A 80 16.01 7.00 -13.60
C HIS A 80 14.66 7.40 -12.98
N GLY A 81 13.97 8.36 -13.61
CA GLY A 81 12.58 8.71 -13.33
C GLY A 81 12.34 9.10 -11.87
N MET A 82 11.21 8.63 -11.29
CA MET A 82 10.85 8.93 -9.90
C MET A 82 11.86 8.35 -8.89
N GLY A 83 12.48 7.21 -9.16
CA GLY A 83 13.47 6.61 -8.26
C GLY A 83 14.67 7.52 -8.05
N ARG A 84 15.19 8.10 -9.15
CA ARG A 84 16.27 9.10 -9.12
C ARG A 84 15.85 10.33 -8.33
N GLU A 85 14.68 10.90 -8.63
CA GLU A 85 14.23 12.13 -7.96
C GLU A 85 13.97 11.92 -6.46
N MET A 86 13.45 10.74 -6.07
CA MET A 86 13.32 10.37 -4.65
C MET A 86 14.68 10.25 -3.97
N ALA A 87 15.67 9.64 -4.63
CA ALA A 87 17.04 9.57 -4.12
C ALA A 87 17.63 10.96 -3.86
N LEU A 88 17.48 11.88 -4.81
CA LEU A 88 17.93 13.27 -4.67
C LEU A 88 17.20 14.00 -3.53
N ARG A 89 15.89 13.79 -3.40
CA ARG A 89 15.10 14.44 -2.36
C ARG A 89 15.43 13.90 -0.96
N PHE A 90 15.49 12.59 -0.76
CA PHE A 90 15.93 12.01 0.52
C PHE A 90 17.37 12.40 0.86
N GLY A 91 18.27 12.41 -0.14
CA GLY A 91 19.66 12.81 0.05
C GLY A 91 19.79 14.26 0.53
N ARG A 92 19.01 15.18 -0.04
CA ARG A 92 18.93 16.59 0.43
C ARG A 92 18.42 16.74 1.87
N LEU A 93 17.67 15.76 2.37
CA LEU A 93 17.15 15.73 3.75
C LEU A 93 18.10 15.02 4.74
N GLY A 94 19.30 14.62 4.28
CA GLY A 94 20.34 14.01 5.12
C GLY A 94 20.24 12.49 5.26
N SER A 95 19.37 11.83 4.50
CA SER A 95 19.32 10.36 4.47
C SER A 95 20.55 9.77 3.78
N VAL A 96 20.90 8.53 4.14
CA VAL A 96 21.90 7.71 3.44
C VAL A 96 21.17 6.90 2.37
N ILE A 97 21.50 7.13 1.10
CA ILE A 97 20.77 6.53 -0.02
C ILE A 97 21.47 5.27 -0.51
N ILE A 98 20.69 4.21 -0.71
CA ILE A 98 21.11 2.98 -1.37
C ILE A 98 20.35 2.91 -2.68
N CYS A 99 21.04 3.29 -3.77
CA CYS A 99 20.49 3.26 -5.10
C CYS A 99 20.62 1.83 -5.67
N VAL A 100 19.50 1.20 -6.00
CA VAL A 100 19.44 -0.14 -6.55
C VAL A 100 18.79 -0.10 -7.93
N ASP A 101 19.50 -0.60 -8.94
CA ASP A 101 19.00 -0.67 -10.31
C ASP A 101 19.68 -1.81 -11.09
N ILE A 102 19.05 -2.30 -12.15
CA ILE A 102 19.67 -3.25 -13.08
C ILE A 102 20.69 -2.55 -14.01
N ASN A 103 20.48 -1.26 -14.27
CA ASN A 103 21.35 -0.41 -15.07
C ASN A 103 22.40 0.30 -14.18
N PRO A 104 23.66 -0.18 -14.15
CA PRO A 104 24.68 0.39 -13.28
C PRO A 104 24.98 1.87 -13.60
N LYS A 105 24.95 2.25 -14.89
CA LYS A 105 25.27 3.61 -15.32
C LYS A 105 24.28 4.63 -14.78
N GLY A 106 22.98 4.38 -14.95
CA GLY A 106 21.94 5.27 -14.41
C GLY A 106 21.96 5.34 -12.88
N ASN A 107 22.35 4.22 -12.24
CA ASN A 107 22.49 4.13 -10.79
C ASN A 107 23.67 4.98 -10.28
N GLU A 108 24.81 4.92 -10.95
CA GLU A 108 26.01 5.73 -10.68
C GLU A 108 25.75 7.22 -10.88
N GLU A 109 25.16 7.62 -12.02
CA GLU A 109 24.74 9.00 -12.28
C GLU A 109 23.87 9.56 -11.15
N THR A 110 22.90 8.76 -10.69
CA THR A 110 22.01 9.17 -9.58
C THR A 110 22.79 9.36 -8.28
N ALA A 111 23.70 8.46 -7.95
CA ALA A 111 24.50 8.57 -6.73
C ALA A 111 25.49 9.75 -6.78
N GLU A 112 26.04 10.07 -7.94
CA GLU A 112 26.86 11.27 -8.15
C GLU A 112 26.05 12.53 -7.89
N MET A 113 24.86 12.66 -8.48
CA MET A 113 23.96 13.79 -8.25
C MET A 113 23.57 13.94 -6.76
N VAL A 114 23.38 12.84 -6.02
CA VAL A 114 23.15 12.89 -4.56
C VAL A 114 24.39 13.44 -3.84
N LYS A 115 25.59 12.98 -4.19
CA LYS A 115 26.86 13.39 -3.58
C LYS A 115 27.22 14.85 -3.88
N GLU A 116 26.95 15.32 -5.10
CA GLU A 116 27.10 16.73 -5.49
C GLU A 116 26.26 17.66 -4.60
N ASN A 117 25.09 17.18 -4.16
CA ASN A 117 24.23 17.87 -3.20
C ASN A 117 24.59 17.60 -1.73
N LYS A 118 25.83 17.15 -1.46
CA LYS A 118 26.37 16.82 -0.12
C LYS A 118 25.66 15.67 0.60
N GLY A 119 24.87 14.87 -0.12
CA GLY A 119 24.24 13.65 0.40
C GLY A 119 25.22 12.47 0.44
N LYS A 120 24.78 11.36 1.04
CA LYS A 120 25.52 10.09 1.04
C LYS A 120 24.77 9.09 0.16
N ALA A 121 25.46 8.46 -0.77
CA ALA A 121 24.87 7.47 -1.67
C ALA A 121 25.80 6.30 -1.96
N HIS A 122 25.23 5.10 -1.95
CA HIS A 122 25.85 3.83 -2.33
C HIS A 122 25.07 3.22 -3.50
N THR A 123 25.76 2.55 -4.42
CA THR A 123 25.16 1.95 -5.61
C THR A 123 25.31 0.44 -5.58
N TYR A 124 24.22 -0.25 -5.94
CA TYR A 124 24.23 -1.69 -6.12
C TYR A 124 23.48 -2.07 -7.38
N LYS A 125 24.11 -2.92 -8.20
CA LYS A 125 23.43 -3.55 -9.33
C LYS A 125 22.62 -4.74 -8.82
N CYS A 126 21.33 -4.77 -9.09
CA CYS A 126 20.48 -5.91 -8.77
C CYS A 126 19.36 -6.04 -9.79
N ASP A 127 19.15 -7.26 -10.28
CA ASP A 127 17.88 -7.61 -10.92
C ASP A 127 16.89 -7.98 -9.82
N VAL A 128 15.79 -7.24 -9.72
CA VAL A 128 14.78 -7.44 -8.66
C VAL A 128 13.88 -8.65 -8.92
N THR A 129 14.01 -9.31 -10.07
CA THR A 129 13.35 -10.58 -10.37
C THR A 129 14.09 -11.79 -9.79
N ASP A 130 15.35 -11.62 -9.41
CA ASP A 130 16.19 -12.66 -8.80
C ASP A 130 16.16 -12.53 -7.27
N ARG A 131 15.51 -13.50 -6.61
CA ARG A 131 15.34 -13.51 -5.16
C ARG A 131 16.68 -13.71 -4.43
N GLU A 132 17.54 -14.57 -4.94
CA GLU A 132 18.85 -14.83 -4.39
C GLU A 132 19.75 -13.59 -4.49
N ALA A 133 19.69 -12.86 -5.62
CA ALA A 133 20.38 -11.59 -5.79
C ALA A 133 19.89 -10.53 -4.78
N ILE A 134 18.58 -10.46 -4.51
CA ILE A 134 18.02 -9.56 -3.48
C ILE A 134 18.58 -9.92 -2.10
N ASN A 135 18.60 -11.21 -1.72
CA ASN A 135 19.13 -11.63 -0.43
C ASN A 135 20.62 -11.27 -0.28
N GLN A 136 21.42 -11.51 -1.32
CA GLN A 136 22.85 -11.14 -1.33
C GLN A 136 23.04 -9.61 -1.24
N LEU A 137 22.20 -8.84 -1.94
CA LEU A 137 22.19 -7.38 -1.87
C LEU A 137 21.93 -6.89 -0.45
N ILE A 138 20.88 -7.37 0.21
CA ILE A 138 20.52 -6.91 1.56
C ILE A 138 21.61 -7.26 2.58
N GLU A 139 22.21 -8.45 2.48
CA GLU A 139 23.35 -8.82 3.33
C GLU A 139 24.58 -7.94 3.09
N LYS A 140 24.85 -7.58 1.83
CA LYS A 140 25.95 -6.68 1.48
C LYS A 140 25.71 -5.26 2.01
N VAL A 141 24.50 -4.74 1.82
CA VAL A 141 24.05 -3.45 2.37
C VAL A 141 24.20 -3.42 3.89
N ARG A 142 23.76 -4.46 4.59
CA ARG A 142 23.87 -4.56 6.05
C ARG A 142 25.31 -4.41 6.53
N LYS A 143 26.25 -5.05 5.83
CA LYS A 143 27.69 -5.02 6.17
C LYS A 143 28.38 -3.69 5.84
N GLU A 144 28.03 -3.10 4.70
CA GLU A 144 28.75 -1.94 4.16
C GLU A 144 28.16 -0.60 4.60
N VAL A 145 26.86 -0.55 4.87
CA VAL A 145 26.11 0.69 5.14
C VAL A 145 25.37 0.62 6.47
N GLY A 146 24.65 -0.49 6.71
CA GLY A 146 23.85 -0.71 7.91
C GLY A 146 22.44 -1.22 7.60
N GLU A 147 21.59 -1.23 8.61
CA GLU A 147 20.21 -1.72 8.49
C GLU A 147 19.32 -0.74 7.71
N VAL A 148 18.65 -1.24 6.68
CA VAL A 148 17.66 -0.46 5.93
C VAL A 148 16.53 -0.02 6.87
N THR A 149 16.25 1.28 6.90
CA THR A 149 15.16 1.84 7.70
C THR A 149 14.00 2.32 6.85
N ILE A 150 14.24 2.67 5.59
CA ILE A 150 13.19 2.97 4.62
C ILE A 150 13.41 2.14 3.37
N LEU A 151 12.46 1.28 3.02
CA LEU A 151 12.45 0.53 1.76
C LEU A 151 11.46 1.20 0.79
N VAL A 152 11.95 1.66 -0.36
CA VAL A 152 11.14 2.19 -1.45
C VAL A 152 11.12 1.18 -2.60
N ASN A 153 10.06 0.37 -2.63
CA ASN A 153 9.76 -0.56 -3.72
C ASN A 153 9.21 0.25 -4.91
N ASN A 154 10.11 0.71 -5.78
CA ASN A 154 9.79 1.58 -6.91
C ASN A 154 10.08 0.96 -8.29
N ALA A 155 10.98 -0.03 -8.38
CA ALA A 155 11.25 -0.73 -9.65
C ALA A 155 9.95 -1.23 -10.28
N GLY A 156 9.80 -1.00 -11.59
CA GLY A 156 8.57 -1.35 -12.26
C GLY A 156 8.65 -1.25 -13.78
N ILE A 157 7.86 -2.09 -14.45
CA ILE A 157 7.65 -2.05 -15.89
C ILE A 157 6.17 -1.88 -16.23
N MET A 158 5.89 -1.27 -17.37
CA MET A 158 4.53 -1.02 -17.85
C MET A 158 4.41 -1.33 -19.34
N PRO A 159 4.23 -2.61 -19.71
CA PRO A 159 3.80 -2.95 -21.06
C PRO A 159 2.43 -2.29 -21.32
N CYS A 160 2.35 -1.44 -22.36
CA CYS A 160 1.13 -0.73 -22.73
C CYS A 160 0.62 -1.19 -24.09
N LYS A 161 -0.38 -2.07 -24.09
CA LYS A 161 -1.03 -2.61 -25.28
C LYS A 161 -2.31 -3.38 -24.93
N PRO A 162 -3.20 -3.64 -25.91
CA PRO A 162 -4.36 -4.49 -25.70
C PRO A 162 -3.97 -5.86 -25.17
N LEU A 163 -4.81 -6.44 -24.31
CA LEU A 163 -4.55 -7.74 -23.69
C LEU A 163 -4.24 -8.82 -24.73
N LEU A 164 -5.02 -8.88 -25.81
CA LEU A 164 -4.85 -9.88 -26.88
C LEU A 164 -3.55 -9.71 -27.70
N GLN A 165 -2.83 -8.60 -27.52
CA GLN A 165 -1.54 -8.34 -28.14
C GLN A 165 -0.38 -8.46 -27.13
N THR A 166 -0.70 -8.70 -25.85
CA THR A 166 0.31 -8.91 -24.81
C THR A 166 0.72 -10.37 -24.77
N ASN A 167 2.01 -10.63 -24.90
CA ASN A 167 2.51 -12.00 -24.89
C ASN A 167 2.76 -12.49 -23.45
N GLU A 168 2.84 -13.80 -23.28
CA GLU A 168 3.05 -14.44 -21.97
C GLU A 168 4.30 -13.92 -21.24
N LYS A 169 5.41 -13.72 -21.96
CA LYS A 169 6.68 -13.30 -21.37
C LYS A 169 6.57 -11.92 -20.73
N GLU A 170 5.89 -10.98 -21.39
CA GLU A 170 5.66 -9.64 -20.85
C GLU A 170 4.73 -9.65 -19.63
N ILE A 171 3.68 -10.49 -19.67
CA ILE A 171 2.77 -10.65 -18.54
C ILE A 171 3.54 -11.18 -17.33
N ARG A 172 4.28 -12.29 -17.50
CA ARG A 172 5.09 -12.87 -16.42
C ARG A 172 6.08 -11.86 -15.88
N LEU A 173 6.88 -11.24 -16.75
CA LEU A 173 7.87 -10.25 -16.34
C LEU A 173 7.25 -9.08 -15.58
N ALA A 174 6.04 -8.63 -15.96
CA ALA A 174 5.35 -7.57 -15.23
C ALA A 174 5.00 -7.99 -13.81
N PHE A 175 4.58 -9.24 -13.58
CA PHE A 175 4.33 -9.76 -12.23
C PHE A 175 5.62 -9.99 -11.45
N GLU A 176 6.67 -10.52 -12.09
CA GLU A 176 7.99 -10.70 -11.45
C GLU A 176 8.53 -9.36 -10.93
N VAL A 177 8.56 -8.34 -11.79
CA VAL A 177 9.12 -7.02 -11.44
C VAL A 177 8.18 -6.24 -10.53
N ASN A 178 6.88 -6.14 -10.82
CA ASN A 178 5.99 -5.22 -10.12
C ASN A 178 5.37 -5.80 -8.84
N VAL A 179 5.38 -7.13 -8.66
CA VAL A 179 4.69 -7.81 -7.55
C VAL A 179 5.64 -8.67 -6.74
N LEU A 180 6.26 -9.68 -7.37
CA LEU A 180 7.08 -10.65 -6.65
C LEU A 180 8.33 -10.01 -6.05
N SER A 181 8.96 -9.08 -6.77
CA SER A 181 10.08 -8.31 -6.24
C SER A 181 9.76 -7.59 -4.92
N HIS A 182 8.54 -7.05 -4.77
CA HIS A 182 8.10 -6.40 -3.53
C HIS A 182 8.08 -7.42 -2.38
N LEU A 183 7.51 -8.60 -2.60
CA LEU A 183 7.46 -9.66 -1.60
C LEU A 183 8.87 -10.13 -1.19
N TRP A 184 9.78 -10.29 -2.16
CA TRP A 184 11.16 -10.66 -1.89
C TRP A 184 11.90 -9.61 -1.06
N LEU A 185 11.77 -8.34 -1.42
CA LEU A 185 12.37 -7.24 -0.68
C LEU A 185 11.77 -7.11 0.72
N LEU A 186 10.44 -7.26 0.86
CA LEU A 186 9.75 -7.28 2.15
C LEU A 186 10.30 -8.40 3.04
N GLN A 187 10.38 -9.64 2.54
CA GLN A 187 10.92 -10.76 3.30
C GLN A 187 12.38 -10.56 3.71
N ALA A 188 13.17 -9.85 2.89
CA ALA A 188 14.58 -9.60 3.17
C ALA A 188 14.81 -8.48 4.20
N VAL A 189 13.99 -7.41 4.21
CA VAL A 189 14.21 -6.24 5.09
C VAL A 189 13.32 -6.20 6.33
N LEU A 190 12.10 -6.75 6.26
CA LEU A 190 11.11 -6.64 7.33
C LEU A 190 11.59 -7.28 8.65
N PRO A 191 12.30 -8.43 8.68
CA PRO A 191 12.77 -9.01 9.93
C PRO A 191 13.61 -8.06 10.78
N SER A 192 14.53 -7.30 10.18
CA SER A 192 15.37 -6.35 10.95
C SER A 192 14.64 -5.06 11.32
N MET A 193 13.58 -4.69 10.59
CA MET A 193 12.66 -3.63 11.03
C MET A 193 11.83 -4.07 12.24
N MET A 194 11.37 -5.32 12.26
CA MET A 194 10.62 -5.92 13.37
C MET A 194 11.47 -6.05 14.63
N GLU A 195 12.71 -6.52 14.51
CA GLU A 195 13.65 -6.62 15.64
C GLU A 195 13.86 -5.27 16.34
N ARG A 196 13.89 -4.18 15.58
CA ARG A 196 14.13 -2.82 16.09
C ARG A 196 12.84 -2.04 16.35
N ASN A 197 11.69 -2.60 15.98
CA ASN A 197 10.41 -1.90 15.88
C ASN A 197 10.55 -0.50 15.23
N HIS A 198 11.31 -0.43 14.13
CA HIS A 198 11.57 0.83 13.41
C HIS A 198 11.75 0.55 11.94
N GLY A 199 10.91 1.17 11.11
CA GLY A 199 11.03 1.07 9.67
C GLY A 199 9.94 1.83 8.92
N HIS A 200 10.12 1.98 7.61
CA HIS A 200 9.11 2.49 6.72
C HIS A 200 9.17 1.75 5.37
N ILE A 201 8.10 1.04 5.02
CA ILE A 201 7.95 0.43 3.69
C ILE A 201 7.11 1.36 2.83
N VAL A 202 7.64 1.70 1.66
CA VAL A 202 6.99 2.52 0.64
C VAL A 202 6.81 1.66 -0.60
N ALA A 203 5.56 1.51 -1.06
CA ALA A 203 5.25 0.73 -2.25
C ALA A 203 4.68 1.63 -3.35
N MET A 204 5.30 1.58 -4.51
CA MET A 204 4.84 2.30 -5.69
C MET A 204 3.77 1.48 -6.41
N SER A 205 2.50 1.81 -6.16
CA SER A 205 1.37 1.32 -6.94
C SER A 205 1.18 2.22 -8.18
N SER A 206 -0.05 2.64 -8.46
CA SER A 206 -0.46 3.58 -9.51
C SER A 206 -1.95 3.88 -9.33
N MET A 207 -2.46 4.94 -9.96
CA MET A 207 -3.91 5.03 -10.21
C MET A 207 -4.46 3.78 -10.92
N ALA A 208 -3.64 3.05 -11.70
CA ALA A 208 -3.98 1.75 -12.27
C ALA A 208 -4.16 0.63 -11.22
N GLY A 209 -3.74 0.82 -9.97
CA GLY A 209 -4.02 -0.06 -8.83
C GLY A 209 -5.30 0.30 -8.07
N VAL A 210 -6.01 1.33 -8.53
CA VAL A 210 -7.24 1.84 -7.94
C VAL A 210 -8.39 1.77 -8.93
N LEU A 211 -8.13 1.91 -10.23
CA LEU A 211 -9.12 1.79 -11.30
C LEU A 211 -8.54 1.10 -12.54
N GLY A 212 -9.39 0.43 -13.30
CA GLY A 212 -8.98 -0.23 -14.54
C GLY A 212 -8.82 0.74 -15.71
N LEU A 213 -7.71 0.62 -16.44
CA LEU A 213 -7.38 1.42 -17.62
C LEU A 213 -7.27 0.56 -18.88
N ARG A 214 -7.68 1.12 -20.03
CA ARG A 214 -7.49 0.48 -21.34
C ARG A 214 -5.99 0.29 -21.62
N ASN A 215 -5.64 -0.74 -22.38
CA ASN A 215 -4.27 -1.06 -22.77
C ASN A 215 -3.30 -1.40 -21.62
N LEU A 216 -3.80 -1.55 -20.39
CA LEU A 216 -3.01 -1.80 -19.20
C LEU A 216 -3.50 -3.00 -18.38
N VAL A 217 -4.18 -3.99 -18.99
CA VAL A 217 -4.85 -5.05 -18.21
C VAL A 217 -3.90 -5.79 -17.26
N PRO A 218 -2.74 -6.32 -17.69
CA PRO A 218 -1.79 -6.96 -16.77
C PRO A 218 -1.19 -5.95 -15.77
N TYR A 219 -0.84 -4.75 -16.23
CA TYR A 219 -0.27 -3.72 -15.36
C TYR A 219 -1.23 -3.31 -14.24
N CYS A 220 -2.51 -3.09 -14.54
CA CYS A 220 -3.55 -2.84 -13.54
C CYS A 220 -3.58 -4.00 -12.54
N GLY A 221 -3.63 -5.25 -13.02
CA GLY A 221 -3.55 -6.44 -12.16
C GLY A 221 -2.37 -6.40 -11.18
N THR A 222 -1.17 -6.06 -11.66
CA THR A 222 0.01 -5.92 -10.79
C THR A 222 -0.13 -4.81 -9.75
N LYS A 223 -0.67 -3.64 -10.11
CA LYS A 223 -0.79 -2.50 -9.20
C LYS A 223 -1.92 -2.65 -8.19
N PHE A 224 -3.00 -3.36 -8.53
CA PHE A 224 -4.01 -3.81 -7.59
C PHE A 224 -3.42 -4.84 -6.61
N ALA A 225 -2.58 -5.77 -7.09
CA ALA A 225 -1.87 -6.71 -6.21
C ALA A 225 -0.97 -5.98 -5.21
N VAL A 226 -0.19 -4.98 -5.65
CA VAL A 226 0.63 -4.12 -4.75
C VAL A 226 -0.21 -3.48 -3.66
N ARG A 227 -1.38 -2.93 -4.01
CA ARG A 227 -2.29 -2.36 -3.02
C ARG A 227 -2.75 -3.41 -2.00
N GLY A 228 -3.26 -4.55 -2.47
CA GLY A 228 -3.76 -5.61 -1.59
C GLY A 228 -2.67 -6.20 -0.70
N MET A 229 -1.44 -6.34 -1.19
CA MET A 229 -0.29 -6.78 -0.40
C MET A 229 0.03 -5.81 0.74
N MET A 230 0.00 -4.50 0.47
CA MET A 230 0.27 -3.48 1.48
C MET A 230 -0.86 -3.39 2.52
N GLU A 231 -2.13 -3.52 2.09
CA GLU A 231 -3.27 -3.61 3.00
C GLU A 231 -3.16 -4.85 3.91
N ALA A 232 -2.86 -6.02 3.36
CA ALA A 232 -2.70 -7.24 4.14
C ALA A 232 -1.53 -7.16 5.14
N LEU A 233 -0.37 -6.66 4.71
CA LEU A 233 0.79 -6.46 5.60
C LEU A 233 0.49 -5.47 6.72
N HIS A 234 -0.33 -4.45 6.46
CA HIS A 234 -0.76 -3.52 7.51
C HIS A 234 -1.54 -4.24 8.61
N GLU A 235 -2.49 -5.10 8.24
CA GLU A 235 -3.28 -5.87 9.19
C GLU A 235 -2.40 -6.83 10.01
N GLU A 236 -1.47 -7.54 9.36
CA GLU A 236 -0.51 -8.42 10.05
C GLU A 236 0.29 -7.66 11.13
N LEU A 237 0.85 -6.49 10.79
CA LEU A 237 1.62 -5.69 11.75
C LEU A 237 0.75 -5.05 12.83
N ARG A 238 -0.49 -4.69 12.51
CA ARG A 238 -1.44 -4.06 13.46
C ARG A 238 -1.96 -5.06 14.48
N GLU A 239 -2.23 -6.30 14.06
CA GLU A 239 -2.83 -7.33 14.91
C GLU A 239 -1.78 -8.19 15.65
N ASP A 240 -0.50 -8.04 15.31
CA ASP A 240 0.57 -8.74 16.01
C ASP A 240 0.69 -8.30 17.49
N PRO A 241 0.67 -9.24 18.45
CA PRO A 241 0.74 -8.91 19.88
C PRO A 241 2.08 -8.31 20.33
N ARG A 242 3.13 -8.36 19.49
CA ARG A 242 4.46 -7.79 19.80
C ARG A 242 4.55 -6.27 19.64
N ASP A 243 3.48 -5.62 19.16
CA ASP A 243 3.39 -4.19 18.86
C ASP A 243 4.47 -3.71 17.88
N PHE A 244 4.18 -3.79 16.58
CA PHE A 244 5.02 -3.23 15.53
C PHE A 244 4.61 -1.82 15.08
N SER A 245 4.04 -1.02 15.98
CA SER A 245 3.59 0.34 15.67
C SER A 245 4.70 1.28 15.20
N GLY A 246 5.97 0.96 15.44
CA GLY A 246 7.11 1.72 14.93
C GLY A 246 7.43 1.47 13.45
N ILE A 247 6.86 0.43 12.84
CA ILE A 247 6.95 0.16 11.40
C ILE A 247 5.80 0.85 10.69
N LYS A 248 6.12 1.73 9.74
CA LYS A 248 5.15 2.48 8.94
C LYS A 248 5.06 1.89 7.54
N LEU A 249 3.88 1.99 6.93
CA LEU A 249 3.61 1.57 5.57
C LEU A 249 3.01 2.75 4.80
N THR A 250 3.48 3.00 3.59
CA THR A 250 2.95 4.01 2.67
C THR A 250 2.77 3.37 1.29
N CYS A 251 1.54 3.38 0.77
CA CYS A 251 1.24 2.98 -0.61
C CYS A 251 0.95 4.24 -1.45
N ILE A 252 1.77 4.45 -2.48
CA ILE A 252 1.64 5.60 -3.38
C ILE A 252 0.88 5.18 -4.64
N PHE A 253 -0.08 6.01 -5.05
CA PHE A 253 -0.85 5.84 -6.29
C PHE A 253 -0.63 7.03 -7.24
N PRO A 254 0.52 7.12 -7.93
CA PRO A 254 0.74 8.21 -8.86
C PRO A 254 -0.23 8.15 -10.04
N TYR A 255 -0.65 9.32 -10.51
CA TYR A 255 -1.23 9.50 -11.83
C TYR A 255 -0.12 9.46 -12.90
N ILE A 256 -0.38 9.98 -14.11
CA ILE A 256 0.59 10.01 -15.19
C ILE A 256 1.76 10.92 -14.80
N VAL A 257 2.93 10.32 -14.59
CA VAL A 257 4.21 11.00 -14.34
C VAL A 257 5.13 10.80 -15.53
N ASP A 258 5.80 11.86 -15.96
CA ASP A 258 6.69 11.86 -17.13
C ASP A 258 8.06 11.23 -16.83
N THR A 259 8.08 9.92 -16.57
CA THR A 259 9.29 9.16 -16.20
C THR A 259 9.93 8.41 -17.37
N GLY A 260 9.35 8.49 -18.57
CA GLY A 260 9.64 7.62 -19.71
C GLY A 260 8.95 6.24 -19.65
N LEU A 261 8.33 5.88 -18.52
CA LEU A 261 7.55 4.64 -18.39
C LEU A 261 6.19 4.75 -19.10
N CYS A 262 5.54 5.91 -19.02
CA CYS A 262 4.29 6.22 -19.71
C CYS A 262 4.58 6.64 -21.15
N LYS A 263 4.41 5.72 -22.11
CA LYS A 263 4.47 6.04 -23.53
C LYS A 263 3.07 6.37 -24.05
N ASN A 264 2.93 7.45 -24.81
CA ASN A 264 1.70 7.91 -25.47
C ASN A 264 0.49 8.18 -24.53
N PRO A 265 0.59 9.12 -23.57
CA PRO A 265 -0.55 9.53 -22.77
C PRO A 265 -1.60 10.25 -23.61
N LYS A 266 -2.86 9.85 -23.45
CA LYS A 266 -4.04 10.55 -23.98
C LYS A 266 -4.73 11.27 -22.84
N ILE A 267 -4.83 12.59 -22.94
CA ILE A 267 -5.46 13.44 -21.92
C ILE A 267 -6.38 14.44 -22.62
N LYS A 268 -7.69 14.32 -22.40
CA LYS A 268 -8.68 15.20 -23.04
C LYS A 268 -8.69 16.62 -22.45
N PHE A 269 -8.46 16.73 -21.14
CA PHE A 269 -8.45 18.02 -20.41
C PHE A 269 -7.12 18.25 -19.68
N PRO A 270 -6.05 18.68 -20.38
CA PRO A 270 -4.72 18.85 -19.77
C PRO A 270 -4.67 19.86 -18.62
N SER A 271 -5.56 20.86 -18.62
CA SER A 271 -5.68 21.84 -17.54
C SER A 271 -6.24 21.25 -16.25
N LEU A 272 -7.02 20.16 -16.34
CA LEU A 272 -7.62 19.47 -15.20
C LEU A 272 -6.78 18.26 -14.75
N MET A 273 -6.17 17.55 -15.70
CA MET A 273 -5.39 16.32 -15.47
C MET A 273 -3.95 16.51 -15.96
N LYS A 274 -3.19 17.39 -15.31
CA LYS A 274 -1.82 17.72 -15.70
C LYS A 274 -0.89 16.51 -15.50
N ILE A 275 0.00 16.27 -16.47
CA ILE A 275 1.14 15.35 -16.30
C ILE A 275 2.09 15.96 -15.27
N ILE A 276 2.41 15.18 -14.24
CA ILE A 276 3.28 15.63 -13.15
C ILE A 276 4.73 15.34 -13.52
N SER A 277 5.64 16.27 -13.20
CA SER A 277 7.07 16.03 -13.40
C SER A 277 7.59 14.97 -12.40
N PRO A 278 8.63 14.19 -12.75
CA PRO A 278 9.22 13.24 -11.81
C PRO A 278 9.66 13.89 -10.50
N GLN A 279 10.18 15.11 -10.55
CA GLN A 279 10.62 15.87 -9.38
C GLN A 279 9.44 16.24 -8.47
N GLU A 280 8.36 16.78 -9.04
CA GLU A 280 7.16 17.14 -8.29
C GLU A 280 6.51 15.89 -7.67
N ALA A 281 6.49 14.78 -8.40
CA ALA A 281 6.01 13.51 -7.87
C ALA A 281 6.86 13.04 -6.68
N ALA A 282 8.19 13.04 -6.82
CA ALA A 282 9.11 12.64 -5.77
C ALA A 282 9.02 13.53 -4.53
N ASP A 283 8.91 14.85 -4.68
CA ASP A 283 8.76 15.77 -3.54
C ASP A 283 7.49 15.43 -2.74
N ASN A 284 6.35 15.21 -3.43
CA ASN A 284 5.10 14.81 -2.78
C ASN A 284 5.18 13.42 -2.12
N ILE A 285 5.85 12.46 -2.76
CA ILE A 285 6.05 11.11 -2.20
C ILE A 285 6.89 11.18 -0.93
N VAL A 286 8.03 11.87 -0.96
CA VAL A 286 8.89 11.99 0.22
C VAL A 286 8.17 12.71 1.35
N ASP A 287 7.38 13.75 1.06
CA ASP A 287 6.57 14.41 2.07
C ASP A 287 5.48 13.49 2.64
N ALA A 288 4.84 12.64 1.83
CA ALA A 288 3.90 11.64 2.32
C ALA A 288 4.56 10.61 3.24
N VAL A 289 5.75 10.12 2.87
CA VAL A 289 6.56 9.22 3.69
C VAL A 289 6.94 9.88 5.03
N ARG A 290 7.27 11.17 5.01
CA ARG A 290 7.58 11.92 6.24
C ARG A 290 6.35 12.12 7.12
N ARG A 291 5.17 12.28 6.52
CA ARG A 291 3.90 12.45 7.24
C ARG A 291 3.23 11.12 7.63
N ASN A 292 3.85 9.98 7.29
CA ASN A 292 3.34 8.62 7.55
C ASN A 292 1.92 8.39 6.98
N TYR A 293 1.64 8.90 5.78
CA TYR A 293 0.37 8.59 5.12
C TYR A 293 0.32 7.15 4.64
N THR A 294 -0.70 6.40 5.05
CA THR A 294 -0.86 4.99 4.65
C THR A 294 -1.15 4.84 3.16
N GLU A 295 -2.02 5.67 2.60
CA GLU A 295 -2.39 5.69 1.18
C GLU A 295 -2.43 7.14 0.68
N ILE A 296 -1.80 7.43 -0.46
CA ILE A 296 -1.90 8.75 -1.11
C ILE A 296 -1.83 8.63 -2.63
N THR A 297 -2.66 9.41 -3.32
CA THR A 297 -2.50 9.62 -4.77
C THR A 297 -1.62 10.82 -5.06
N ILE A 298 -0.93 10.81 -6.19
CA ILE A 298 -0.20 12.00 -6.65
C ILE A 298 -0.80 12.41 -8.00
N PRO A 299 -1.61 13.49 -8.07
CA PRO A 299 -1.93 14.45 -7.00
C PRO A 299 -2.96 13.90 -5.98
N SER A 300 -2.96 14.43 -4.75
CA SER A 300 -3.73 13.90 -3.61
C SER A 300 -5.24 13.98 -3.74
N SER A 301 -5.75 14.89 -4.57
CA SER A 301 -7.18 15.06 -4.83
C SER A 301 -7.83 13.85 -5.51
N LEU A 302 -7.09 13.08 -6.31
CA LEU A 302 -7.65 11.98 -7.09
C LEU A 302 -8.14 10.80 -6.24
N PHE A 303 -7.54 10.59 -5.06
CA PHE A 303 -7.90 9.49 -4.18
C PHE A 303 -9.37 9.58 -3.76
N TYR A 304 -9.79 10.75 -3.28
CA TYR A 304 -11.15 10.97 -2.82
C TYR A 304 -12.14 10.87 -3.98
N ILE A 305 -11.84 11.45 -5.14
CA ILE A 305 -12.71 11.37 -6.32
C ILE A 305 -13.02 9.91 -6.67
N ASN A 306 -12.01 9.04 -6.66
CA ASN A 306 -12.23 7.63 -6.92
C ASN A 306 -13.09 6.94 -5.85
N GLN A 307 -12.85 7.21 -4.56
CA GLN A 307 -13.64 6.61 -3.48
C GLN A 307 -15.11 7.03 -3.54
N TRP A 308 -15.37 8.31 -3.83
CA TRP A 308 -16.73 8.81 -4.09
C TRP A 308 -17.38 8.12 -5.27
N CYS A 309 -16.66 7.97 -6.39
CA CYS A 309 -17.16 7.27 -7.57
C CYS A 309 -17.54 5.80 -7.29
N ARG A 310 -16.86 5.13 -6.36
CA ARG A 310 -17.15 3.74 -5.97
C ARG A 310 -18.42 3.56 -5.13
N LEU A 311 -18.92 4.63 -4.51
CA LEU A 311 -20.21 4.62 -3.81
C LEU A 311 -21.41 4.73 -4.77
N LEU A 312 -21.16 5.13 -6.02
CA LEU A 312 -22.20 5.32 -7.03
C LEU A 312 -22.49 4.02 -7.78
N PRO A 313 -23.70 3.85 -8.34
CA PRO A 313 -23.99 2.75 -9.26
C PRO A 313 -22.98 2.75 -10.42
N VAL A 314 -22.50 1.56 -10.80
CA VAL A 314 -21.37 1.36 -11.73
C VAL A 314 -21.49 2.14 -13.05
N SER A 315 -22.70 2.38 -13.55
CA SER A 315 -22.92 3.15 -14.78
C SER A 315 -22.47 4.61 -14.69
N VAL A 316 -22.58 5.23 -13.51
CA VAL A 316 -22.23 6.64 -13.31
C VAL A 316 -20.73 6.92 -13.48
N PRO A 317 -19.81 6.22 -12.77
CA PRO A 317 -18.38 6.44 -12.96
C PRO A 317 -17.90 6.03 -14.36
N LEU A 318 -18.60 5.12 -15.06
CA LEU A 318 -18.31 4.82 -16.46
C LEU A 318 -18.59 6.03 -17.37
N GLN A 319 -19.73 6.72 -17.18
CA GLN A 319 -20.02 7.95 -17.92
C GLN A 319 -18.97 9.05 -17.66
N ILE A 320 -18.53 9.19 -16.41
CA ILE A 320 -17.45 10.13 -16.06
C ILE A 320 -16.15 9.72 -16.76
N LYS A 321 -15.80 8.43 -16.75
CA LYS A 321 -14.60 7.92 -17.42
C LYS A 321 -14.65 8.15 -18.94
N ASP A 322 -15.79 7.88 -19.57
CA ASP A 322 -16.01 8.11 -21.00
C ASP A 322 -15.96 9.60 -21.35
N PHE A 323 -16.50 10.46 -20.48
CA PHE A 323 -16.41 11.91 -20.61
C PHE A 323 -14.96 12.40 -20.53
N MET A 324 -14.18 11.87 -19.57
CA MET A 324 -12.78 12.23 -19.36
C MET A 324 -11.85 11.71 -20.47
N ASP A 325 -12.20 10.61 -21.13
CA ASP A 325 -11.50 10.01 -22.28
C ASP A 325 -9.96 10.10 -22.19
N SER A 326 -9.44 9.79 -21.00
CA SER A 326 -8.03 9.88 -20.66
C SER A 326 -7.47 8.50 -20.35
N GLY A 327 -6.24 8.22 -20.78
CA GLY A 327 -5.62 6.90 -20.65
C GLY A 327 -4.28 6.84 -21.37
N LEU A 328 -3.88 5.62 -21.76
CA LEU A 328 -2.67 5.40 -22.56
C LEU A 328 -3.06 4.75 -23.89
N GLU A 329 -2.46 5.24 -24.96
CA GLU A 329 -2.55 4.60 -26.27
C GLU A 329 -1.50 3.49 -26.40
N PRO A 330 -1.77 2.47 -27.22
CA PRO A 330 -0.86 1.33 -27.36
C PRO A 330 0.48 1.77 -27.97
N GLN A 331 1.54 1.02 -27.60
CA GLN A 331 2.90 1.20 -28.11
C GLN A 331 3.09 0.59 -29.50
#